data_AF-A0A1Y3U418-F1
#
_entry.id   AF-A0A1Y3U418-F1
#
_cell.length_a   1.000
_cell.length_b   1.000
_cell.length_c   1.000
_cell.angle_alpha   90.00
_cell.angle_beta   90.00
_cell.angle_gamma   90.00
#
_symmetry.space_group_name_H-M   'P 1'
#
loop_
_entity.id
_entity.type
_entity.pdbx_description
1 polymer ?
#
loop_
_entity_poly.entity_id
_entity_poly.type
_entity_poly.pdbx_seq_one_letter_code
_entity_poly.pdbx_strand_id
1 'polypeptide(L)'
;YADPYSPWERGSNEINNRFLRKEITKGEAINNYSSAQIIVTNDWMNHYPRAIFNGHSSMDIYRKAFYQEISQLHQPIINWSVLFI
;
A
#
# COMPACT_ATOMS: atom_id res chain seq x y z
N TYR A 1 8.52 -8.59 -15.54
CA TYR A 1 8.08 -9.47 -14.42
C TYR A 1 9.31 -10.24 -13.97
N ALA A 2 9.36 -10.66 -12.70
CA ALA A 2 10.58 -11.21 -12.11
C ALA A 2 11.17 -12.37 -12.92
N ASP A 3 12.51 -12.39 -13.02
CA ASP A 3 13.23 -13.43 -13.76
C ASP A 3 13.11 -14.79 -13.03
N PRO A 4 12.99 -15.93 -13.75
CA PRO A 4 12.80 -17.24 -13.15
C PRO A 4 13.88 -17.65 -12.12
N TYR A 5 15.09 -17.12 -12.26
CA TYR A 5 16.24 -17.44 -11.40
C TYR A 5 16.61 -16.29 -10.45
N SER A 6 15.73 -15.29 -10.29
CA SER A 6 15.95 -14.09 -9.48
C SER A 6 14.91 -13.97 -8.34
N PRO A 7 14.91 -14.89 -7.35
CA PRO A 7 13.90 -14.91 -6.28
C PRO A 7 13.86 -13.63 -5.44
N TRP A 8 14.97 -12.90 -5.35
CA TRP A 8 15.08 -11.63 -4.60
C TRP A 8 14.15 -10.53 -5.14
N GLU A 9 13.72 -10.59 -6.40
CA GLU A 9 12.79 -9.63 -6.98
C GLU A 9 11.34 -9.81 -6.46
N ARG A 10 11.05 -10.94 -5.79
CA ARG A 10 9.71 -11.31 -5.34
C ARG A 10 9.45 -11.13 -3.85
N GLY A 11 10.41 -10.61 -3.08
CA GLY A 11 10.31 -10.52 -1.62
C GLY A 11 9.03 -9.84 -1.13
N SER A 12 8.60 -8.75 -1.78
CA SER A 12 7.36 -8.05 -1.43
C SER A 12 6.10 -8.90 -1.67
N ASN A 13 6.08 -9.70 -2.74
CA ASN A 13 4.94 -10.58 -3.04
C ASN A 13 4.85 -11.71 -2.02
N GLU A 14 5.97 -12.28 -1.59
CA GLU A 14 6.02 -13.33 -0.57
C GLU A 14 5.52 -12.82 0.80
N ILE A 15 5.89 -11.60 1.16
CA ILE A 15 5.39 -10.95 2.38
C ILE A 15 3.88 -10.73 2.28
N ASN A 16 3.37 -10.20 1.17
CA ASN A 16 1.92 -9.98 0.99
C ASN A 16 1.14 -11.31 1.01
N ASN A 17 1.65 -12.36 0.38
CA ASN A 17 1.05 -13.69 0.44
C ASN A 17 1.01 -14.24 1.87
N ARG A 18 2.03 -13.96 2.69
CA ARG A 18 2.04 -14.33 4.12
C ARG A 18 0.92 -13.63 4.89
N PHE A 19 0.62 -12.37 4.60
CA PHE A 19 -0.50 -11.64 5.21
C PHE A 19 -1.84 -12.23 4.78
N LEU A 20 -2.04 -12.49 3.48
CA LEU A 20 -3.25 -13.14 2.98
C LEU A 20 -3.49 -14.48 3.68
N ARG A 21 -2.44 -15.25 3.99
CA ARG A 21 -2.54 -16.54 4.69
C ARG A 21 -2.87 -16.44 6.18
N LYS A 22 -2.88 -15.24 6.78
CA LYS A 22 -3.37 -15.06 8.15
C LYS A 22 -4.91 -15.02 8.17
N GLU A 23 -5.51 -14.44 7.14
CA GLU A 23 -6.97 -14.31 7.01
C GLU A 23 -7.59 -15.47 6.23
N ILE A 24 -6.92 -15.95 5.17
CA ILE A 24 -7.37 -17.07 4.33
C ILE A 24 -6.73 -18.36 4.81
N THR A 25 -7.54 -19.21 5.45
CA THR A 25 -7.08 -20.50 5.99
C THR A 25 -6.65 -21.45 4.88
N LYS A 26 -5.74 -22.38 5.18
CA LYS A 26 -5.33 -23.42 4.22
C LYS A 26 -6.42 -24.49 4.13
N GLY A 27 -6.63 -25.03 2.92
CA GLY A 27 -7.60 -26.10 2.68
C GLY A 27 -8.94 -25.61 2.14
N GLU A 28 -9.23 -24.32 2.28
CA GLU A 28 -10.36 -23.68 1.61
C GLU A 28 -9.96 -23.16 0.24
N ALA A 29 -10.84 -23.36 -0.74
CA ALA A 29 -10.66 -22.77 -2.06
C ALA A 29 -10.95 -21.27 -1.98
N ILE A 30 -10.07 -20.44 -2.57
CA ILE A 30 -10.20 -18.97 -2.55
C ILE A 30 -11.52 -18.52 -3.20
N ASN A 31 -12.05 -19.31 -4.16
CA ASN A 31 -13.33 -19.05 -4.80
C ASN A 31 -14.54 -19.09 -3.84
N ASN A 32 -14.39 -19.69 -2.65
CA ASN A 32 -15.45 -19.74 -1.64
C ASN A 32 -15.55 -18.42 -0.85
N TYR A 33 -14.56 -17.52 -0.97
CA TYR A 33 -14.59 -16.23 -0.32
C TYR A 33 -15.42 -15.24 -1.14
N SER A 34 -16.41 -14.65 -0.50
CA SER A 34 -17.21 -13.57 -1.08
C SER A 34 -16.36 -12.32 -1.33
N SER A 35 -16.77 -11.49 -2.29
CA SER A 35 -16.14 -10.20 -2.55
C SER A 35 -16.09 -9.31 -1.31
N ALA A 36 -17.11 -9.38 -0.43
CA ALA A 36 -17.13 -8.65 0.83
C ALA A 36 -16.00 -9.10 1.78
N GLN A 37 -15.77 -10.40 1.92
CA GLN A 37 -14.67 -10.93 2.73
C GLN A 37 -13.31 -10.55 2.16
N ILE A 38 -13.18 -10.53 0.83
CA ILE A 38 -11.95 -10.08 0.15
C ILE A 38 -11.68 -8.60 0.45
N ILE A 39 -12.72 -7.74 0.40
CA ILE A 39 -12.60 -6.32 0.73
C ILE A 39 -12.16 -6.14 2.19
N VAL A 40 -12.79 -6.85 3.13
CA VAL A 40 -12.42 -6.81 4.56
C VAL A 40 -10.97 -7.26 4.77
N THR A 41 -10.55 -8.34 4.12
CA THR A 41 -9.16 -8.82 4.17
C THR A 41 -8.19 -7.76 3.65
N ASN A 42 -8.50 -7.12 2.52
CA ASN A 42 -7.68 -6.07 1.95
C ASN A 42 -7.61 -4.84 2.86
N ASP A 43 -8.74 -4.45 3.45
CA ASP A 43 -8.80 -3.33 4.39
C ASP A 43 -7.94 -3.59 5.63
N TRP A 44 -8.04 -4.79 6.21
CA TRP A 44 -7.19 -5.23 7.30
C TRP A 44 -5.70 -5.21 6.92
N MET A 45 -5.34 -5.72 5.74
CA MET A 45 -3.95 -5.71 5.26
C MET A 45 -3.36 -4.31 5.10
N ASN A 46 -4.19 -3.34 4.71
CA ASN A 46 -3.79 -1.95 4.50
C ASN A 46 -3.71 -1.16 5.81
N HIS A 47 -4.54 -1.49 6.80
CA HIS A 47 -4.53 -0.90 8.14
C HIS A 47 -3.56 -1.60 9.11
N TYR A 48 -2.96 -2.73 8.72
CA TYR A 48 -1.98 -3.42 9.56
C TYR A 48 -0.72 -2.56 9.79
N PRO A 49 -0.31 -2.29 11.05
CA PRO A 49 0.88 -1.51 11.36
C PRO A 49 2.16 -2.28 11.01
N ARG A 50 3.06 -1.67 10.24
CA ARG A 50 4.28 -2.34 9.76
C ARG A 50 5.53 -1.71 10.36
N ALA A 51 6.47 -2.54 10.77
CA ALA A 51 7.75 -2.08 11.32
C ALA A 51 8.56 -1.23 10.33
N ILE A 52 8.49 -1.55 9.02
CA ILE A 52 9.12 -0.75 7.95
C ILE A 52 8.59 0.69 7.89
N PHE A 53 7.37 0.93 8.38
CA PHE A 53 6.76 2.25 8.45
C PHE A 53 6.80 2.82 9.87
N ASN A 54 7.75 2.39 10.70
CA ASN A 54 7.88 2.81 12.10
C ASN A 54 6.59 2.60 12.91
N GLY A 55 5.85 1.52 12.62
CA GLY A 55 4.59 1.19 13.30
C GLY A 55 3.34 1.81 12.67
N HIS A 56 3.47 2.61 11.60
CA HIS A 56 2.32 3.08 10.83
C HIS A 56 1.80 2.02 9.86
N SER A 57 0.54 2.15 9.45
CA SER A 57 -0.05 1.29 8.43
C SER A 57 0.25 1.77 7.02
N SER A 58 0.12 0.89 6.03
CA SER A 58 0.24 1.29 4.62
C SER A 58 -0.75 2.40 4.27
N MET A 59 -1.96 2.33 4.83
CA MET A 59 -3.00 3.32 4.59
C MET A 59 -2.63 4.69 5.15
N ASP A 60 -1.97 4.76 6.31
CA ASP A 60 -1.50 6.03 6.88
C ASP A 60 -0.43 6.69 6.01
N ILE A 61 0.53 5.89 5.54
CA ILE A 61 1.59 6.37 4.63
C ILE A 61 0.98 6.85 3.31
N TYR A 62 0.05 6.09 2.74
CA TYR A 62 -0.66 6.47 1.53
C TYR A 62 -1.43 7.78 1.70
N ARG A 63 -2.23 7.92 2.77
CA ARG A 63 -2.97 9.15 3.07
C ARG A 63 -2.02 10.34 3.22
N LYS A 64 -0.93 10.18 3.96
CA LYS A 64 0.08 11.24 4.14
C LYS A 64 0.66 11.70 2.80
N ALA A 65 1.05 10.75 1.94
CA ALA A 65 1.58 11.06 0.61
C ALA A 65 0.52 11.76 -0.27
N PHE A 66 -0.72 11.26 -0.25
CA PHE A 66 -1.83 11.85 -0.99
C PHE A 66 -2.10 13.31 -0.58
N TYR A 67 -2.20 13.59 0.72
CA TYR A 67 -2.41 14.97 1.19
C TYR A 67 -1.21 15.88 0.90
N GLN A 68 0.01 15.35 0.98
CA GLN A 68 1.22 16.09 0.60
C GLN A 68 1.15 16.51 -0.88
N GLU A 69 0.79 15.59 -1.77
CA GLU A 69 0.67 15.87 -3.20
C GLU A 69 -0.44 16.86 -3.52
N ILE A 70 -1.62 16.69 -2.90
CA ILE A 70 -2.72 17.66 -3.00
C ILE A 70 -2.29 19.04 -2.52
N SER A 71 -1.54 19.14 -1.41
CA SER A 71 -1.03 20.42 -0.92
C SER A 71 -0.02 21.07 -1.86
N GLN A 72 0.76 20.27 -2.59
CA GLN A 72 1.71 20.72 -3.60
C GLN A 72 0.99 21.28 -4.84
N LEU A 73 -0.10 20.63 -5.25
CA LEU A 73 -0.95 21.08 -6.36
C LEU A 73 -1.75 22.35 -6.01
N HIS A 74 -2.10 22.55 -4.74
CA HIS A 74 -2.80 23.74 -4.26
C HIS A 74 -1.86 24.91 -3.90
N GLN A 75 -0.55 24.81 -4.18
CA GLN A 75 0.29 26.00 -4.12
C GLN A 75 -0.20 26.99 -5.18
N PRO A 76 -0.66 28.20 -4.81
CA PRO A 76 -0.99 29.20 -5.81
C PRO A 76 0.27 29.42 -6.67
N ILE A 77 0.09 29.53 -7.98
CA ILE A 77 1.17 29.86 -8.93
C ILE A 77 1.61 31.30 -8.64
N ILE A 78 2.30 31.52 -7.53
CA ILE A 78 2.99 32.77 -7.23
C ILE A 78 4.45 32.44 -7.45
N ASN A 79 4.84 32.51 -8.72
CA ASN A 79 6.23 32.54 -9.08
C ASN A 79 6.82 33.87 -8.59
N TRP A 80 7.33 33.88 -7.35
CA TRP A 80 8.01 35.05 -6.76
C TRP A 80 9.30 35.44 -7.49
N SER A 81 9.80 34.63 -8.45
CA SER A 81 10.94 35.02 -9.30
C SER A 81 10.57 35.97 -10.45
N VAL A 82 9.28 36.20 -10.72
CA VAL A 82 8.81 37.18 -11.73
C VAL A 82 8.44 38.53 -11.09
N LEU A 83 8.39 38.61 -9.75
CA LEU A 83 7.99 39.84 -9.04
C LEU A 83 9.17 40.75 -8.64
N PHE A 84 10.41 40.37 -9.01
CA PHE A 84 11.65 41.10 -8.68
C PHE A 84 12.57 41.34 -9.90
N ILE A 85 11.99 41.50 -11.09
CA ILE A 85 12.59 42.20 -12.24
C ILE A 85 11.56 43.25 -12.69
#